data_AF-W9NWI9-F1
#
_entry.id   AF-W9NWI9-F1
#
_cell.length_a   1.000
_cell.length_b   1.000
_cell.length_c   1.000
_cell.angle_alpha   90.00
_cell.angle_beta   90.00
_cell.angle_gamma   90.00
#
_symmetry.space_group_name_H-M   'P 1'
#
loop_
_entity.id
_entity.type
_entity.pdbx_description
1 polymer ?
#
loop_
_entity_poly.entity_id
_entity_poly.type
_entity_poly.pdbx_seq_one_letter_code
_entity_poly.pdbx_strand_id
1 'polypeptide(L)'
;MAGKKVPNVKESWEFSTTSHTKANATRNTIVLANRGQLVDSYRTSAFPQLGTLGPHYGLCDPSLSNVSTADRYYLYYFTKGVCPQLVAIDLPGYNPFPELVSMGAASPLLLYTVVTAAAAHMSNVLRPGANKWSSQPQTIRKYDWDPSRRALTDALVAKQKALCLLRMALSDEDVVGNDIVLTAVIMLVTADMIDSGKHDSQAHVNAMGWLLSQAPPMTGVGEMLKDFIISDCYIHYVFALTFMDQVPKSLSDLDKAFASSAMHYAARNSFICCPAEILQIMWSTAMILKDQPTLHGAYGRTEKGLKLMLSAMSFDVASWSCNIENVPRGRQVTDINSRTHSGYTHQMACCLYILYAIPSVRNFLPEGTEQGLEAGLMCHLRSITDEDPNFKTSFWPTFIAGAQTRNAHQQIWIKDRMIRQLRLFPWGFLYTAIETLQLIWEQRIVQSELNWLQILRNPEVSFLIV
;
A
#
# COMPACT_ATOMS: atom_id res chain seq x y z
N MET A 1 -45.95 26.65 -59.38
CA MET A 1 -46.43 25.45 -60.10
C MET A 1 -46.62 24.34 -59.08
N ALA A 2 -47.67 23.54 -59.26
CA ALA A 2 -48.20 22.44 -58.42
C ALA A 2 -47.14 21.58 -57.67
N GLY A 3 -47.38 20.94 -56.53
CA GLY A 3 -48.60 20.61 -55.81
C GLY A 3 -48.55 19.18 -55.25
N LYS A 4 -48.98 19.01 -53.98
CA LYS A 4 -49.46 17.76 -53.28
C LYS A 4 -48.43 16.64 -53.03
N LYS A 5 -48.52 15.78 -52.00
CA LYS A 5 -49.13 15.67 -50.64
C LYS A 5 -48.63 14.29 -50.10
N VAL A 6 -48.14 14.25 -48.85
CA VAL A 6 -48.22 13.23 -47.74
C VAL A 6 -48.71 11.81 -48.15
N PRO A 7 -48.17 10.64 -47.66
CA PRO A 7 -48.07 10.35 -46.22
C PRO A 7 -47.05 9.29 -45.68
N ASN A 8 -46.92 9.33 -44.34
CA ASN A 8 -47.13 8.22 -43.40
C ASN A 8 -45.95 7.73 -42.55
N VAL A 9 -46.28 7.63 -41.25
CA VAL A 9 -45.52 7.07 -40.14
C VAL A 9 -45.58 5.55 -40.19
N LYS A 10 -44.43 4.87 -40.05
CA LYS A 10 -44.24 3.60 -39.32
C LYS A 10 -42.76 3.19 -39.33
N GLU A 11 -42.24 2.93 -38.12
CA GLU A 11 -41.27 1.87 -37.69
C GLU A 11 -40.06 1.56 -38.60
N SER A 12 -38.81 1.43 -38.14
CA SER A 12 -38.29 0.88 -36.89
C SER A 12 -36.84 1.33 -36.68
N TRP A 13 -36.51 1.85 -35.49
CA TRP A 13 -35.11 1.97 -35.05
C TRP A 13 -34.73 0.66 -34.38
N GLU A 14 -33.96 -0.17 -35.08
CA GLU A 14 -33.30 -1.32 -34.48
C GLU A 14 -32.21 -0.82 -33.52
N PHE A 15 -32.53 -0.78 -32.23
CA PHE A 15 -31.52 -0.70 -31.18
C PHE A 15 -30.71 -2.00 -31.20
N SER A 16 -29.42 -1.89 -31.56
CA SER A 16 -28.45 -2.96 -31.40
C SER A 16 -28.25 -3.26 -29.90
N THR A 17 -29.04 -4.19 -29.38
CA THR A 17 -29.00 -4.69 -27.99
C THR A 17 -27.83 -5.66 -27.74
N THR A 18 -26.98 -5.90 -28.75
CA THR A 18 -25.94 -6.94 -28.74
C THR A 18 -24.56 -6.51 -28.21
N SER A 19 -24.27 -5.20 -28.06
CA SER A 19 -22.97 -4.75 -27.54
C SER A 19 -22.92 -4.70 -26.01
N HIS A 20 -23.99 -4.20 -25.37
CA HIS A 20 -24.09 -4.10 -23.91
C HIS A 20 -24.22 -5.47 -23.23
N THR A 21 -24.91 -6.43 -23.85
CA THR A 21 -25.03 -7.80 -23.32
C THR A 21 -23.74 -8.59 -23.44
N LYS A 22 -22.94 -8.41 -24.51
CA LYS A 22 -21.62 -9.06 -24.62
C LYS A 22 -20.59 -8.48 -23.65
N ALA A 23 -20.58 -7.16 -23.44
CA ALA A 23 -19.72 -6.52 -22.45
C ALA A 23 -20.10 -6.94 -21.02
N ASN A 24 -21.39 -6.98 -20.69
CA ASN A 24 -21.88 -7.45 -19.39
C ASN A 24 -21.70 -8.95 -19.19
N ALA A 25 -21.85 -9.78 -20.23
CA ALA A 25 -21.58 -11.21 -20.15
C ALA A 25 -20.09 -11.49 -19.91
N THR A 26 -19.20 -10.83 -20.66
CA THR A 26 -17.74 -10.93 -20.45
C THR A 26 -17.34 -10.43 -19.06
N ARG A 27 -17.97 -9.33 -18.58
CA ARG A 27 -17.80 -8.79 -17.22
C ARG A 27 -18.26 -9.77 -16.15
N ASN A 28 -19.42 -10.39 -16.31
CA ASN A 28 -19.96 -11.36 -15.36
C ASN A 28 -19.15 -12.66 -15.34
N THR A 29 -18.63 -13.11 -16.50
CA THR A 29 -17.73 -14.27 -16.56
C THR A 29 -16.39 -13.98 -15.89
N ILE A 30 -15.83 -12.78 -16.04
CA ILE A 30 -14.61 -12.36 -15.32
C ILE A 30 -14.88 -12.24 -13.82
N VAL A 31 -16.02 -11.68 -13.40
CA VAL A 31 -16.40 -11.58 -11.97
C VAL A 31 -16.63 -12.95 -11.35
N LEU A 32 -17.26 -13.89 -12.06
CA LEU A 32 -17.45 -15.28 -11.61
C LEU A 32 -16.14 -16.07 -11.61
N ALA A 33 -15.26 -15.88 -12.60
CA ALA A 33 -13.92 -16.44 -12.62
C ALA A 33 -13.05 -15.89 -11.49
N ASN A 34 -13.15 -14.58 -11.19
CA ASN A 34 -12.50 -13.94 -10.06
C ASN A 34 -13.05 -14.48 -8.73
N ARG A 35 -14.36 -14.67 -8.59
CA ARG A 35 -14.94 -15.26 -7.38
C ARG A 35 -14.52 -16.72 -7.19
N GLY A 36 -14.43 -17.50 -8.28
CA GLY A 36 -13.95 -18.88 -8.28
C GLY A 36 -12.45 -19.00 -8.00
N GLN A 37 -11.62 -18.17 -8.64
CA GLN A 37 -10.16 -18.11 -8.41
C GLN A 37 -9.81 -17.50 -7.07
N LEU A 38 -10.56 -16.53 -6.54
CA LEU A 38 -10.36 -16.03 -5.17
C LEU A 38 -10.76 -17.11 -4.18
N VAL A 39 -11.90 -17.79 -4.35
CA VAL A 39 -12.31 -18.87 -3.42
C VAL A 39 -11.34 -20.06 -3.47
N ASP A 40 -10.85 -20.45 -4.65
CA ASP A 40 -9.83 -21.50 -4.77
C ASP A 40 -8.44 -21.00 -4.39
N SER A 41 -8.02 -19.77 -4.69
CA SER A 41 -6.74 -19.25 -4.20
C SER A 41 -6.76 -19.06 -2.70
N TYR A 42 -7.88 -18.72 -2.07
CA TYR A 42 -7.99 -18.54 -0.62
C TYR A 42 -8.20 -19.87 0.14
N ARG A 43 -8.87 -20.87 -0.47
CA ARG A 43 -8.92 -22.24 0.08
C ARG A 43 -7.63 -23.02 -0.15
N THR A 44 -6.91 -22.75 -1.24
CA THR A 44 -5.61 -23.36 -1.57
C THR A 44 -4.42 -22.53 -1.08
N SER A 45 -4.64 -21.28 -0.63
CA SER A 45 -3.70 -20.50 0.21
C SER A 45 -3.84 -20.82 1.70
N ALA A 46 -4.47 -21.94 2.05
CA ALA A 46 -3.94 -22.71 3.14
C ALA A 46 -2.48 -22.98 2.78
N PHE A 47 -1.57 -22.16 3.34
CA PHE A 47 -0.12 -22.16 3.17
C PHE A 47 0.36 -23.50 2.59
N PRO A 48 1.07 -23.53 1.44
CA PRO A 48 1.49 -24.80 0.87
C PRO A 48 2.10 -25.63 2.00
N GLN A 49 1.51 -26.80 2.28
CA GLN A 49 1.79 -27.56 3.50
C GLN A 49 3.31 -27.60 3.71
N LEU A 50 3.78 -26.78 4.64
CA LEU A 50 5.18 -26.34 4.65
C LEU A 50 6.12 -27.51 5.00
N GLY A 51 5.58 -28.58 5.58
CA GLY A 51 6.28 -29.84 5.86
C GLY A 51 6.40 -30.80 4.65
N THR A 52 5.80 -30.48 3.50
CA THR A 52 5.89 -31.31 2.27
C THR A 52 6.75 -30.69 1.17
N LEU A 53 7.14 -29.41 1.31
CA LEU A 53 8.16 -28.79 0.45
C LEU A 53 9.55 -29.22 0.93
N GLY A 54 9.90 -30.47 0.65
CA GLY A 54 11.30 -30.88 0.67
C GLY A 54 12.11 -30.03 -0.33
N PRO A 55 13.46 -30.02 -0.23
CA PRO A 55 14.37 -29.18 -1.02
C PRO A 55 14.35 -29.43 -2.55
N HIS A 56 13.39 -30.20 -3.06
CA HIS A 56 13.38 -30.73 -4.43
C HIS A 56 12.42 -30.03 -5.40
N TYR A 57 11.46 -29.21 -4.93
CA TYR A 57 10.48 -28.57 -5.81
C TYR A 57 10.89 -27.13 -6.14
N GLY A 58 11.57 -26.97 -7.28
CA GLY A 58 12.09 -25.69 -7.81
C GLY A 58 13.46 -25.79 -8.50
N LEU A 59 14.10 -26.97 -8.49
CA LEU A 59 15.51 -27.13 -8.88
C LEU A 59 15.80 -27.28 -10.39
N CYS A 60 14.79 -27.37 -11.25
CA CYS A 60 14.98 -27.80 -12.65
C CYS A 60 14.95 -26.67 -13.70
N ASP A 61 14.93 -25.40 -13.30
CA ASP A 61 15.03 -24.29 -14.27
C ASP A 61 16.50 -24.09 -14.68
N PRO A 62 16.87 -24.30 -15.96
CA PRO A 62 18.24 -24.09 -16.44
C PRO A 62 18.71 -22.65 -16.26
N SER A 63 17.81 -21.66 -16.27
CA SER A 63 18.15 -20.24 -16.09
C SER A 63 18.64 -19.90 -14.68
N LEU A 64 18.37 -20.78 -13.70
CA LEU A 64 18.79 -20.63 -12.31
C LEU A 64 20.06 -21.44 -11.97
N SER A 65 20.75 -22.02 -12.97
CA SER A 65 21.93 -22.88 -12.78
C SER A 65 22.99 -22.26 -11.85
N ASN A 66 23.12 -20.94 -11.88
CA ASN A 66 24.14 -20.16 -11.19
C ASN A 66 23.75 -19.81 -9.73
N VAL A 67 22.50 -20.06 -9.37
CA VAL A 67 21.92 -19.70 -8.06
C VAL A 67 22.01 -20.89 -7.12
N SER A 68 22.38 -20.64 -5.86
CA SER A 68 22.48 -21.68 -4.83
C SER A 68 21.12 -22.33 -4.55
N THR A 69 21.11 -23.60 -4.10
CA THR A 69 19.87 -24.31 -3.75
C THR A 69 19.03 -23.55 -2.72
N ALA A 70 19.68 -22.91 -1.74
CA ALA A 70 19.00 -22.12 -0.71
C ALA A 70 18.33 -20.87 -1.30
N ASP A 71 19.02 -20.14 -2.18
CA ASP A 71 18.46 -18.94 -2.80
C ASP A 71 17.34 -19.30 -3.80
N ARG A 72 17.44 -20.42 -4.53
CA ARG A 72 16.36 -20.92 -5.42
C ARG A 72 15.06 -21.19 -4.65
N TYR A 73 15.16 -21.70 -3.43
CA TYR A 73 13.99 -21.90 -2.57
C TYR A 73 13.29 -20.57 -2.28
N TYR A 74 14.04 -19.51 -1.95
CA TYR A 74 13.47 -18.18 -1.74
C TYR A 74 12.96 -17.52 -3.01
N LEU A 75 13.59 -17.72 -4.18
CA LEU A 75 13.06 -17.24 -5.47
C LEU A 75 11.73 -17.91 -5.84
N TYR A 76 11.62 -19.23 -5.61
CA TYR A 76 10.36 -19.94 -5.79
C TYR A 76 9.28 -19.40 -4.84
N TYR A 77 9.63 -19.25 -3.56
CA TYR A 77 8.71 -18.68 -2.57
C TYR A 77 8.33 -17.24 -2.90
N PHE A 78 9.25 -16.42 -3.41
CA PHE A 78 8.97 -15.05 -3.85
C PHE A 78 7.85 -15.02 -4.89
N THR A 79 7.93 -15.90 -5.89
CA THR A 79 6.94 -16.01 -6.97
C THR A 79 5.56 -16.40 -6.44
N LYS A 80 5.49 -17.33 -5.48
CA LYS A 80 4.22 -17.91 -5.00
C LYS A 80 3.63 -17.20 -3.78
N GLY A 81 4.47 -16.63 -2.93
CA GLY A 81 4.07 -16.02 -1.66
C GLY A 81 4.05 -14.49 -1.72
N VAL A 82 5.04 -13.88 -2.36
CA VAL A 82 5.24 -12.42 -2.29
C VAL A 82 4.67 -11.69 -3.50
N CYS A 83 4.94 -12.16 -4.73
CA CYS A 83 4.44 -11.51 -5.96
C CYS A 83 2.91 -11.26 -5.96
N PRO A 84 2.04 -12.18 -5.51
CA PRO A 84 0.59 -11.93 -5.47
C PRO A 84 0.20 -10.81 -4.51
N GLN A 85 1.06 -10.49 -3.55
CA GLN A 85 0.80 -9.45 -2.55
C GLN A 85 1.16 -8.04 -3.07
N LEU A 86 2.08 -7.95 -4.03
CA LEU A 86 2.58 -6.70 -4.61
C LEU A 86 1.66 -6.08 -5.68
N VAL A 87 0.54 -6.75 -5.99
CA VAL A 87 -0.45 -6.29 -6.97
C VAL A 87 -1.86 -6.29 -6.36
N ALA A 88 -2.79 -5.49 -6.89
CA ALA A 88 -4.17 -5.44 -6.40
C ALA A 88 -4.90 -6.76 -6.68
N ILE A 89 -4.75 -7.27 -7.91
CA ILE A 89 -5.30 -8.53 -8.36
C ILE A 89 -4.21 -9.26 -9.14
N ASP A 90 -3.88 -10.48 -8.72
CA ASP A 90 -2.84 -11.28 -9.35
C ASP A 90 -3.41 -12.02 -10.58
N LEU A 91 -3.31 -11.39 -11.75
CA LEU A 91 -3.76 -11.95 -13.02
C LEU A 91 -2.55 -12.42 -13.86
N PRO A 92 -2.62 -13.61 -14.49
CA PRO A 92 -1.56 -14.09 -15.38
C PRO A 92 -1.22 -13.07 -16.47
N GLY A 93 0.07 -12.76 -16.63
CA GLY A 93 0.57 -11.79 -17.62
C GLY A 93 0.42 -10.32 -17.23
N TYR A 94 -0.13 -10.01 -16.05
CA TYR A 94 -0.31 -8.63 -15.57
C TYR A 94 0.45 -8.32 -14.28
N ASN A 95 0.94 -9.36 -13.59
CA ASN A 95 1.87 -9.21 -12.48
C ASN A 95 3.31 -9.18 -13.03
N PRO A 96 4.04 -8.06 -12.92
CA PRO A 96 5.40 -7.97 -13.45
C PRO A 96 6.46 -8.45 -12.46
N PHE A 97 6.13 -8.58 -11.17
CA PHE A 97 7.13 -8.91 -10.14
C PHE A 97 7.82 -10.27 -10.33
N PRO A 98 7.21 -11.31 -10.94
CA PRO A 98 7.93 -12.54 -11.30
C PRO A 98 9.16 -12.32 -12.20
N GLU A 99 9.21 -11.24 -12.99
CA GLU A 99 10.38 -10.88 -13.81
C GLU A 99 11.65 -10.65 -12.98
N LEU A 100 11.50 -10.23 -11.72
CA LEU A 100 12.61 -10.07 -10.79
C LEU A 100 13.35 -11.38 -10.50
N VAL A 101 12.73 -12.54 -10.72
CA VAL A 101 13.39 -13.84 -10.57
C VAL A 101 14.44 -14.03 -11.64
N SER A 102 14.09 -13.79 -12.91
CA SER A 102 15.04 -13.83 -14.02
C SER A 102 16.11 -12.76 -13.92
N MET A 103 15.74 -11.54 -13.51
CA MET A 103 16.70 -10.45 -13.30
C MET A 103 17.67 -10.77 -12.15
N GLY A 104 17.17 -11.36 -11.06
CA GLY A 104 17.99 -11.82 -9.93
C GLY A 104 18.97 -12.92 -10.35
N ALA A 105 18.57 -13.84 -11.22
CA ALA A 105 19.48 -14.86 -11.75
C ALA A 105 20.67 -14.26 -12.53
N ALA A 106 20.47 -13.09 -13.16
CA ALA A 106 21.49 -12.37 -13.90
C ALA A 106 22.29 -11.35 -13.05
N SER A 107 21.74 -10.89 -11.92
CA SER A 107 22.34 -9.85 -11.07
C SER A 107 22.35 -10.27 -9.60
N PRO A 108 23.53 -10.52 -9.00
CA PRO A 108 23.65 -10.84 -7.57
C PRO A 108 23.06 -9.77 -6.65
N LEU A 109 23.11 -8.49 -7.07
CA LEU A 109 22.50 -7.40 -6.33
C LEU A 109 20.98 -7.62 -6.23
N LEU A 110 20.30 -7.81 -7.37
CA LEU A 110 18.85 -8.04 -7.39
C LEU A 110 18.48 -9.35 -6.72
N LEU A 111 19.25 -10.42 -6.94
CA LEU A 111 19.07 -11.71 -6.26
C LEU A 111 18.91 -11.53 -4.76
N TYR A 112 19.88 -10.86 -4.12
CA TYR A 112 19.87 -10.73 -2.68
C TYR A 112 18.77 -9.80 -2.19
N THR A 113 18.34 -8.80 -2.96
CA THR A 113 17.15 -8.00 -2.58
C THR A 113 15.85 -8.82 -2.62
N VAL A 114 15.68 -9.67 -3.63
CA VAL A 114 14.52 -10.58 -3.75
C VAL A 114 14.54 -11.63 -2.63
N VAL A 115 15.70 -12.22 -2.35
CA VAL A 115 15.87 -13.17 -1.25
C VAL A 115 15.58 -12.50 0.10
N THR A 116 16.03 -11.27 0.34
CA THR A 116 15.69 -10.52 1.56
C THR A 116 14.18 -10.38 1.72
N ALA A 117 13.48 -9.90 0.69
CA ALA A 117 12.02 -9.72 0.74
C ALA A 117 11.29 -11.05 0.98
N ALA A 118 11.68 -12.10 0.26
CA ALA A 118 11.09 -13.44 0.38
C ALA A 118 11.31 -14.06 1.76
N ALA A 119 12.53 -13.99 2.28
CA ALA A 119 12.88 -14.54 3.59
C ALA A 119 12.25 -13.75 4.74
N ALA A 120 12.19 -12.41 4.65
CA ALA A 120 11.49 -11.56 5.61
C ALA A 120 9.98 -11.85 5.63
N HIS A 121 9.37 -12.02 4.46
CA HIS A 121 7.95 -12.38 4.35
C HIS A 121 7.70 -13.77 4.96
N MET A 122 8.57 -14.74 4.65
CA MET A 122 8.48 -16.08 5.23
C MET A 122 8.64 -16.06 6.75
N SER A 123 9.57 -15.27 7.27
CA SER A 123 9.74 -15.02 8.71
C SER A 123 8.41 -14.65 9.39
N ASN A 124 7.64 -13.75 8.79
CA ASN A 124 6.36 -13.29 9.33
C ASN A 124 5.24 -14.31 9.20
N VAL A 125 5.18 -15.01 8.07
CA VAL A 125 4.23 -16.12 7.86
C VAL A 125 4.43 -17.20 8.91
N LEU A 126 5.68 -17.53 9.22
CA LEU A 126 6.05 -18.57 10.18
C LEU A 126 6.05 -18.08 11.62
N ARG A 127 5.75 -16.80 11.86
CA ARG A 127 5.85 -16.17 13.18
C ARG A 127 4.81 -16.79 14.12
N PRO A 128 5.23 -17.46 15.21
CA PRO A 128 4.31 -18.01 16.19
C PRO A 128 3.53 -16.89 16.87
N GLY A 129 2.21 -17.07 16.94
CA GLY A 129 1.39 -16.10 17.63
C GLY A 129 1.06 -14.84 16.83
N ALA A 130 1.01 -14.90 15.49
CA ALA A 130 0.13 -14.01 14.72
C ALA A 130 -1.32 -14.03 15.29
N ASN A 131 -1.67 -15.10 16.00
CA ASN A 131 -2.90 -15.29 16.76
C ASN A 131 -2.83 -14.82 18.23
N LYS A 132 -1.71 -14.26 18.72
CA LYS A 132 -1.58 -13.76 20.11
C LYS A 132 -2.61 -12.71 20.46
N TRP A 133 -3.08 -11.98 19.47
CA TRP A 133 -4.10 -10.98 19.64
C TRP A 133 -5.53 -11.52 19.46
N SER A 134 -5.70 -12.81 19.17
CA SER A 134 -6.99 -13.49 19.29
C SER A 134 -7.26 -13.82 20.76
N SER A 135 -8.54 -13.83 21.14
CA SER A 135 -9.00 -13.97 22.53
C SER A 135 -8.68 -15.30 23.22
N GLN A 136 -7.91 -16.20 22.58
CA GLN A 136 -7.51 -17.48 23.15
C GLN A 136 -6.00 -17.48 23.51
N PRO A 137 -5.64 -17.70 24.78
CA PRO A 137 -4.23 -17.85 25.16
C PRO A 137 -3.66 -19.12 24.55
N GLN A 138 -2.73 -18.96 23.61
CA GLN A 138 -1.95 -20.07 23.06
C GLN A 138 -0.63 -20.22 23.82
N THR A 139 -0.34 -21.43 24.28
CA THR A 139 0.97 -21.80 24.85
C THR A 139 1.98 -21.94 23.73
N ILE A 140 2.71 -20.87 23.43
CA ILE A 140 3.76 -20.87 22.40
C ILE A 140 5.02 -21.50 22.99
N ARG A 141 5.48 -22.60 22.39
CA ARG A 141 6.74 -23.25 22.77
C ARG A 141 7.91 -22.53 22.11
N LYS A 142 9.09 -22.59 22.74
CA LYS A 142 10.31 -21.96 22.23
C LYS A 142 10.66 -22.43 20.80
N TYR A 143 10.47 -23.72 20.52
CA TYR A 143 10.75 -24.35 19.22
C TYR A 143 9.80 -23.90 18.10
N ASP A 144 8.63 -23.34 18.42
CA ASP A 144 7.70 -22.85 17.41
C ASP A 144 8.34 -21.68 16.62
N TRP A 145 9.27 -20.95 17.23
CA TRP A 145 9.94 -19.80 16.63
C TRP A 145 11.10 -20.18 15.69
N ASP A 146 11.60 -21.41 15.73
CA ASP A 146 12.83 -21.79 15.03
C ASP A 146 12.75 -21.58 13.50
N PRO A 147 11.65 -21.94 12.81
CA PRO A 147 11.51 -21.68 11.38
C PRO A 147 11.47 -20.18 11.03
N SER A 148 10.71 -19.40 11.80
CA SER A 148 10.62 -17.94 11.64
C SER A 148 11.98 -17.26 11.85
N ARG A 149 12.72 -17.65 12.90
CA ARG A 149 14.05 -17.12 13.21
C ARG A 149 15.09 -17.47 12.15
N ARG A 150 15.03 -18.67 11.59
CA ARG A 150 15.90 -19.07 10.48
C ARG A 150 15.64 -18.21 9.25
N ALA A 151 14.38 -18.06 8.85
CA ALA A 151 14.02 -17.20 7.72
C ALA A 151 14.42 -15.74 7.95
N LEU A 152 14.27 -15.22 9.17
CA LEU A 152 14.74 -13.88 9.53
C LEU A 152 16.27 -13.76 9.43
N THR A 153 17.01 -14.78 9.89
CA THR A 153 18.47 -14.81 9.78
C THR A 153 18.92 -14.79 8.32
N ASP A 154 18.27 -15.60 7.47
CA ASP A 154 18.53 -15.62 6.04
C ASP A 154 18.23 -14.26 5.39
N ALA A 155 17.12 -13.62 5.78
CA ALA A 155 16.75 -12.29 5.32
C ALA A 155 17.82 -11.24 5.65
N LEU A 156 18.31 -11.23 6.89
CA LEU A 156 19.35 -10.31 7.34
C LEU A 156 20.69 -10.55 6.64
N VAL A 157 21.08 -11.81 6.44
CA VAL A 157 22.29 -12.17 5.70
C VAL A 157 22.19 -11.71 4.25
N ALA A 158 21.05 -11.96 3.59
CA ALA A 158 20.81 -11.48 2.22
C ALA A 158 20.80 -9.95 2.16
N LYS A 159 20.19 -9.27 3.14
CA LYS A 159 20.14 -7.80 3.20
C LYS A 159 21.55 -7.21 3.28
N GLN A 160 22.40 -7.78 4.14
CA GLN A 160 23.78 -7.36 4.26
C GLN A 160 24.55 -7.52 2.94
N LYS A 161 24.38 -8.65 2.24
CA LYS A 161 25.00 -8.87 0.92
C LYS A 161 24.52 -7.86 -0.11
N ALA A 162 23.21 -7.62 -0.16
CA ALA A 162 22.59 -6.64 -1.06
C ALA A 162 23.13 -5.23 -0.80
N LEU A 163 23.22 -4.78 0.46
CA LEU A 163 23.77 -3.47 0.82
C LEU A 163 25.25 -3.33 0.45
N CYS A 164 26.06 -4.38 0.64
CA CYS A 164 27.46 -4.37 0.19
C CYS A 164 27.58 -4.22 -1.33
N LEU A 165 26.79 -4.98 -2.10
CA LEU A 165 26.78 -4.91 -3.56
C LEU A 165 26.24 -3.58 -4.07
N LEU A 166 25.21 -3.04 -3.42
CA LEU A 166 24.64 -1.72 -3.75
C LEU A 166 25.68 -0.62 -3.55
N ARG A 167 26.44 -0.66 -2.45
CA ARG A 167 27.52 0.29 -2.20
C ARG A 167 28.59 0.25 -3.30
N MET A 168 28.92 -0.95 -3.79
CA MET A 168 29.85 -1.10 -4.91
C MET A 168 29.25 -0.56 -6.22
N ALA A 169 27.99 -0.86 -6.50
CA ALA A 169 27.28 -0.39 -7.68
C ALA A 169 27.17 1.15 -7.74
N LEU A 170 26.95 1.80 -6.60
CA LEU A 170 26.93 3.28 -6.49
C LEU A 170 28.32 3.92 -6.70
N SER A 171 29.39 3.14 -6.65
CA SER A 171 30.76 3.64 -6.91
C SER A 171 31.16 3.50 -8.39
N ASP A 172 30.36 2.79 -9.20
CA ASP A 172 30.63 2.46 -10.60
C ASP A 172 29.30 2.33 -11.39
N GLU A 173 28.54 3.44 -11.42
CA GLU A 173 27.15 3.46 -11.92
C GLU A 173 27.03 3.09 -13.41
N ASP A 174 28.06 3.41 -14.22
CA ASP A 174 28.10 3.14 -15.66
C ASP A 174 28.12 1.64 -16.01
N VAL A 175 28.53 0.77 -15.06
CA VAL A 175 28.70 -0.68 -15.29
C VAL A 175 27.49 -1.50 -14.87
N VAL A 176 26.77 -1.10 -13.82
CA VAL A 176 25.62 -1.86 -13.28
C VAL A 176 24.29 -1.42 -13.89
N GLY A 177 24.18 -0.16 -14.34
CA GLY A 177 22.97 0.40 -14.92
C GLY A 177 21.98 0.92 -13.89
N ASN A 178 21.50 2.15 -14.09
CA ASN A 178 20.62 2.87 -13.16
C ASN A 178 19.33 2.12 -12.81
N ASP A 179 18.75 1.38 -13.76
CA ASP A 179 17.51 0.63 -13.53
C ASP A 179 17.69 -0.53 -12.54
N ILE A 180 18.86 -1.19 -12.55
CA ILE A 180 19.19 -2.26 -11.60
C ILE A 180 19.38 -1.67 -10.19
N VAL A 181 20.09 -0.56 -10.07
CA VAL A 181 20.31 0.15 -8.79
C VAL A 181 18.97 0.63 -8.23
N LEU A 182 18.14 1.27 -9.04
CA LEU A 182 16.81 1.75 -8.65
C LEU A 182 15.91 0.60 -8.17
N THR A 183 15.86 -0.48 -8.94
CA THR A 183 15.08 -1.68 -8.59
C THR A 183 15.57 -2.28 -7.26
N ALA A 184 16.88 -2.36 -7.06
CA ALA A 184 17.47 -2.89 -5.84
C ALA A 184 17.08 -2.07 -4.60
N VAL A 185 17.19 -0.74 -4.67
CA VAL A 185 16.84 0.13 -3.54
C VAL A 185 15.36 0.03 -3.21
N ILE A 186 14.48 -0.01 -4.20
CA ILE A 186 13.03 -0.12 -3.95
C ILE A 186 12.67 -1.51 -3.41
N MET A 187 13.32 -2.57 -3.86
CA MET A 187 13.16 -3.90 -3.28
C MET A 187 13.66 -3.97 -1.83
N LEU A 188 14.74 -3.25 -1.48
CA LEU A 188 15.19 -3.13 -0.09
C LEU A 188 14.17 -2.38 0.79
N VAL A 189 13.61 -1.28 0.30
CA VAL A 189 12.51 -0.58 0.97
C VAL A 189 11.30 -1.50 1.16
N THR A 190 10.94 -2.25 0.12
CA THR A 190 9.84 -3.23 0.17
C THR A 190 10.12 -4.31 1.20
N ALA A 191 11.34 -4.83 1.24
CA ALA A 191 11.76 -5.80 2.24
C ALA A 191 11.67 -5.26 3.67
N ASP A 192 11.93 -3.97 3.88
CA ASP A 192 11.83 -3.34 5.21
C ASP A 192 10.39 -3.09 5.66
N MET A 193 9.49 -2.79 4.72
CA MET A 193 8.05 -2.80 4.98
C MET A 193 7.56 -4.21 5.34
N ILE A 194 8.11 -5.23 4.66
CA ILE A 194 7.83 -6.62 4.97
C ILE A 194 8.40 -7.02 6.33
N ASP A 195 9.62 -6.65 6.71
CA ASP A 195 10.24 -7.09 7.97
C ASP A 195 9.50 -6.58 9.22
N SER A 196 9.43 -5.26 9.41
CA SER A 196 8.73 -4.68 10.56
C SER A 196 8.27 -3.24 10.37
N GLY A 197 8.81 -2.50 9.41
CA GLY A 197 8.63 -1.05 9.32
C GLY A 197 9.14 -0.28 10.55
N LYS A 198 9.91 -0.91 11.45
CA LYS A 198 10.53 -0.29 12.63
C LYS A 198 12.03 -0.11 12.42
N HIS A 199 12.58 0.93 13.05
CA HIS A 199 14.00 1.29 13.00
C HIS A 199 14.49 1.72 11.61
N ASP A 200 15.45 2.66 11.56
CA ASP A 200 16.07 3.20 10.34
C ASP A 200 15.10 3.75 9.26
N SER A 201 13.83 3.93 9.61
CA SER A 201 12.78 4.39 8.70
C SER A 201 13.10 5.71 8.01
N GLN A 202 13.72 6.62 8.76
CA GLN A 202 14.18 7.90 8.23
C GLN A 202 15.21 7.72 7.11
N ALA A 203 16.13 6.75 7.22
CA ALA A 203 17.12 6.48 6.18
C ALA A 203 16.45 5.94 4.90
N HIS A 204 15.49 5.03 5.04
CA HIS A 204 14.74 4.48 3.91
C HIS A 204 13.84 5.52 3.23
N VAL A 205 13.16 6.36 4.00
CA VAL A 205 12.35 7.45 3.44
C VAL A 205 13.23 8.53 2.82
N ASN A 206 14.39 8.84 3.41
CA ASN A 206 15.37 9.72 2.78
C ASN A 206 15.83 9.14 1.43
N ALA A 207 16.18 7.84 1.38
CA ALA A 207 16.59 7.15 0.16
C ALA A 207 15.48 7.12 -0.89
N MET A 208 14.24 6.80 -0.52
CA MET A 208 13.07 6.88 -1.41
C MET A 208 12.92 8.27 -2.00
N GLY A 209 12.88 9.31 -1.18
CA GLY A 209 12.72 10.67 -1.70
C GLY A 209 13.85 11.09 -2.64
N TRP A 210 15.10 10.69 -2.35
CA TRP A 210 16.25 10.98 -3.21
C TRP A 210 16.09 10.26 -4.56
N LEU A 211 15.70 8.99 -4.56
CA LEU A 211 15.44 8.28 -5.82
C LEU A 211 14.32 8.92 -6.62
N LEU A 212 13.24 9.32 -5.96
CA LEU A 212 12.10 9.97 -6.59
C LEU A 212 12.46 11.35 -7.17
N SER A 213 13.50 12.02 -6.66
CA SER A 213 14.03 13.26 -7.23
C SER A 213 14.98 13.00 -8.42
N GLN A 214 15.62 11.83 -8.50
CA GLN A 214 16.48 11.46 -9.63
C GLN A 214 15.72 10.75 -10.76
N ALA A 215 14.54 10.20 -10.49
CA ALA A 215 13.75 9.49 -11.48
C ALA A 215 13.34 10.45 -12.62
N PRO A 216 13.58 10.10 -13.90
CA PRO A 216 13.17 10.94 -15.01
C PRO A 216 11.65 11.15 -14.99
N PRO A 217 11.14 12.25 -15.59
CA PRO A 217 9.71 12.48 -15.65
C PRO A 217 9.01 11.25 -16.21
N MET A 218 8.01 10.72 -15.51
CA MET A 218 7.31 9.53 -15.97
C MET A 218 6.58 9.86 -17.28
N THR A 219 7.21 9.52 -18.41
CA THR A 219 6.74 9.82 -19.77
C THR A 219 5.65 8.87 -20.24
N GLY A 220 5.12 8.02 -19.36
CA GLY A 220 4.14 6.98 -19.70
C GLY A 220 4.69 5.86 -20.59
N VAL A 221 5.99 5.89 -20.90
CA VAL A 221 6.70 4.87 -21.66
C VAL A 221 7.80 4.29 -20.76
N GLY A 222 7.48 3.22 -20.04
CA GLY A 222 8.38 2.47 -19.17
C GLY A 222 8.05 0.98 -19.23
N GLU A 223 8.98 0.13 -18.76
CA GLU A 223 8.72 -1.29 -18.55
C GLU A 223 7.71 -1.45 -17.41
N MET A 224 6.74 -2.38 -17.54
CA MET A 224 5.62 -2.53 -16.60
C MET A 224 6.08 -2.66 -15.13
N LEU A 225 7.18 -3.38 -14.90
CA LEU A 225 7.79 -3.55 -13.58
C LEU A 225 8.24 -2.22 -12.97
N LYS A 226 8.96 -1.41 -13.76
CA LYS A 226 9.45 -0.09 -13.36
C LYS A 226 8.30 0.84 -12.96
N ASP A 227 7.20 0.80 -13.70
CA ASP A 227 6.02 1.61 -13.39
C ASP A 227 5.37 1.24 -12.06
N PHE A 228 5.24 -0.05 -11.76
CA PHE A 228 4.73 -0.53 -10.47
C PHE A 228 5.65 -0.07 -9.33
N ILE A 229 6.95 -0.33 -9.50
CA ILE A 229 7.98 -0.07 -8.51
C ILE A 229 8.05 1.42 -8.15
N ILE A 230 8.08 2.32 -9.13
CA ILE A 230 8.12 3.77 -8.89
C ILE A 230 6.80 4.25 -8.26
N SER A 231 5.67 3.76 -8.77
CA SER A 231 4.34 4.14 -8.26
C SER A 231 4.17 3.77 -6.80
N ASP A 232 4.48 2.52 -6.44
CA ASP A 232 4.41 2.08 -5.05
C ASP A 232 5.39 2.86 -4.18
N CYS A 233 6.61 3.15 -4.64
CA CYS A 233 7.56 4.00 -3.91
C CYS A 233 6.95 5.39 -3.58
N TYR A 234 6.30 6.05 -4.53
CA TYR A 234 5.60 7.32 -4.29
C TYR A 234 4.49 7.20 -3.24
N ILE A 235 3.64 6.18 -3.32
CA ILE A 235 2.53 6.00 -2.38
C ILE A 235 3.04 5.75 -0.96
N HIS A 236 4.00 4.84 -0.81
CA HIS A 236 4.62 4.54 0.49
C HIS A 236 5.33 5.76 1.06
N TYR A 237 6.00 6.56 0.22
CA TYR A 237 6.62 7.81 0.62
C TYR A 237 5.58 8.81 1.16
N VAL A 238 4.44 9.00 0.47
CA VAL A 238 3.34 9.85 0.96
C VAL A 238 2.80 9.37 2.32
N PHE A 239 2.54 8.06 2.48
CA PHE A 239 2.06 7.51 3.75
C PHE A 239 3.07 7.69 4.88
N ALA A 240 4.35 7.42 4.64
CA ALA A 240 5.41 7.62 5.63
C ALA A 240 5.48 9.08 6.10
N LEU A 241 5.36 10.04 5.18
CA LEU A 241 5.39 11.47 5.51
C LEU A 241 4.27 11.90 6.46
N THR A 242 3.15 11.16 6.52
CA THR A 242 2.04 11.49 7.43
C THR A 242 2.40 11.31 8.91
N PHE A 243 3.32 10.38 9.19
CA PHE A 243 3.73 10.00 10.55
C PHE A 243 5.07 10.62 10.97
N MET A 244 5.95 10.95 10.02
CA MET A 244 7.27 11.50 10.32
C MET A 244 7.22 12.92 10.91
N ASP A 245 7.97 13.12 11.98
CA ASP A 245 8.14 14.41 12.65
C ASP A 245 9.16 15.31 11.93
N GLN A 246 10.25 14.72 11.42
CA GLN A 246 11.30 15.45 10.72
C GLN A 246 11.10 15.52 9.21
N VAL A 247 11.63 16.57 8.61
CA VAL A 247 11.68 16.74 7.15
C VAL A 247 12.76 15.82 6.59
N PRO A 248 12.41 14.83 5.74
CA PRO A 248 13.43 14.09 5.02
C PRO A 248 14.28 15.05 4.19
N LYS A 249 15.61 14.91 4.21
CA LYS A 249 16.51 15.79 3.42
C LYS A 249 16.14 15.78 1.93
N SER A 250 15.71 14.61 1.46
CA SER A 250 15.27 14.37 0.09
C SER A 250 14.04 15.16 -0.35
N LEU A 251 13.26 15.68 0.60
CA LEU A 251 12.07 16.46 0.31
C LEU A 251 12.41 17.84 -0.27
N SER A 252 13.60 18.37 0.04
CA SER A 252 14.10 19.63 -0.51
C SER A 252 14.45 19.50 -1.99
N ASP A 253 14.79 18.29 -2.43
CA ASP A 253 15.23 18.00 -3.80
C ASP A 253 14.07 17.60 -4.72
N LEU A 254 12.88 17.31 -4.17
CA LEU A 254 11.72 16.87 -4.93
C LEU A 254 10.91 18.08 -5.45
N ASP A 255 10.85 18.24 -6.78
CA ASP A 255 10.03 19.27 -7.42
C ASP A 255 8.53 19.09 -7.10
N LYS A 256 7.91 20.12 -6.52
CA LYS A 256 6.50 20.14 -6.12
C LYS A 256 5.54 20.04 -7.31
N ALA A 257 5.91 20.60 -8.48
CA ALA A 257 5.09 20.49 -9.68
C ALA A 257 5.14 19.06 -10.25
N PHE A 258 6.33 18.45 -10.22
CA PHE A 258 6.54 17.07 -10.63
C PHE A 258 5.78 16.07 -9.76
N ALA A 259 5.71 16.32 -8.44
CA ALA A 259 4.99 15.49 -7.49
C ALA A 259 3.50 15.32 -7.83
N SER A 260 2.84 16.35 -8.37
CA SER A 260 1.40 16.29 -8.70
C SER A 260 1.10 15.29 -9.84
N SER A 261 1.84 15.38 -10.94
CA SER A 261 1.73 14.43 -12.06
C SER A 261 2.16 13.03 -11.65
N ALA A 262 3.21 12.92 -10.85
CA ALA A 262 3.71 11.64 -10.35
C ALA A 262 2.68 10.94 -9.46
N MET A 263 1.94 11.66 -8.61
CA MET A 263 0.87 11.08 -7.79
C MET A 263 -0.32 10.60 -8.61
N HIS A 264 -0.71 11.31 -9.67
CA HIS A 264 -1.76 10.84 -10.58
C HIS A 264 -1.36 9.56 -11.31
N TYR A 265 -0.10 9.49 -11.73
CA TYR A 265 0.45 8.28 -12.29
C TYR A 265 0.48 7.15 -11.27
N ALA A 266 1.04 7.41 -10.08
CA ALA A 266 1.18 6.43 -9.03
C ALA A 266 -0.17 5.86 -8.57
N ALA A 267 -1.19 6.70 -8.40
CA ALA A 267 -2.54 6.27 -8.03
C ALA A 267 -3.21 5.37 -9.08
N ARG A 268 -2.88 5.53 -10.38
CA ARG A 268 -3.37 4.64 -11.45
C ARG A 268 -2.59 3.33 -11.51
N ASN A 269 -1.35 3.36 -11.05
CA ASN A 269 -0.36 2.31 -11.30
C ASN A 269 0.05 1.51 -10.07
N SER A 270 -0.36 1.95 -8.88
CA SER A 270 -0.22 1.24 -7.61
C SER A 270 -1.42 0.33 -7.35
N PHE A 271 -1.22 -0.67 -6.49
CA PHE A 271 -2.32 -1.47 -5.96
C PHE A 271 -3.12 -0.73 -4.87
N ILE A 272 -2.62 0.41 -4.37
CA ILE A 272 -3.29 1.21 -3.36
C ILE A 272 -4.46 1.97 -4.01
N CYS A 273 -5.70 1.55 -3.71
CA CYS A 273 -6.95 2.13 -4.22
C CYS A 273 -7.29 3.51 -3.60
N CYS A 274 -6.30 4.39 -3.51
CA CYS A 274 -6.43 5.75 -3.00
C CYS A 274 -6.48 6.76 -4.17
N PRO A 275 -7.44 7.71 -4.20
CA PRO A 275 -7.47 8.75 -5.23
C PRO A 275 -6.23 9.65 -5.20
N ALA A 276 -5.76 10.06 -6.38
CA ALA A 276 -4.57 10.91 -6.52
C ALA A 276 -4.74 12.25 -5.80
N GLU A 277 -5.93 12.84 -5.89
CA GLU A 277 -6.30 14.10 -5.25
C GLU A 277 -6.23 13.99 -3.73
N ILE A 278 -6.64 12.85 -3.17
CA ILE A 278 -6.52 12.58 -1.73
C ILE A 278 -5.06 12.42 -1.32
N LEU A 279 -4.24 11.71 -2.10
CA LEU A 279 -2.80 11.59 -1.86
C LEU A 279 -2.09 12.95 -1.89
N GLN A 280 -2.47 13.82 -2.83
CA GLN A 280 -1.95 15.18 -2.92
C GLN A 280 -2.31 16.03 -1.70
N ILE A 281 -3.52 15.85 -1.17
CA ILE A 281 -3.96 16.52 0.06
C ILE A 281 -3.19 16.00 1.28
N MET A 282 -2.98 14.68 1.38
CA MET A 282 -2.17 14.07 2.44
C MET A 282 -0.73 14.61 2.42
N TRP A 283 -0.11 14.60 1.24
CA TRP A 283 1.20 15.18 1.02
C TRP A 283 1.26 16.65 1.44
N SER A 284 0.35 17.47 0.92
CA SER A 284 0.31 18.92 1.19
C SER A 284 0.13 19.21 2.68
N THR A 285 -0.71 18.44 3.36
CA THR A 285 -0.90 18.51 4.81
C THR A 285 0.42 18.21 5.53
N ALA A 286 1.12 17.13 5.16
CA ALA A 286 2.42 16.79 5.74
C ALA A 286 3.48 17.88 5.49
N MET A 287 3.46 18.55 4.32
CA MET A 287 4.37 19.66 4.01
C MET A 287 4.12 20.88 4.90
N ILE A 288 2.85 21.23 5.13
CA ILE A 288 2.47 22.37 5.98
C ILE A 288 3.00 22.22 7.41
N LEU A 289 3.07 20.98 7.92
CA LEU A 289 3.59 20.69 9.25
C LEU A 289 5.11 20.81 9.33
N LYS A 290 5.78 20.61 8.20
CA LYS A 290 7.25 20.57 8.05
C LYS A 290 7.85 21.95 7.76
N ASP A 291 7.04 22.89 7.26
CA ASP A 291 7.43 24.30 7.15
C ASP A 291 7.62 24.91 8.57
N GLN A 292 8.79 25.51 8.80
CA GLN A 292 9.10 26.22 10.04
C GLN A 292 8.09 27.37 10.25
N PRO A 293 7.43 27.45 11.43
CA PRO A 293 6.49 28.51 11.69
C PRO A 293 7.23 29.85 11.80
N THR A 294 7.02 30.75 10.85
CA THR A 294 7.35 32.17 11.04
C THR A 294 6.39 32.78 12.08
N LEU A 295 6.75 33.92 12.70
CA LEU A 295 5.92 34.57 13.74
C LEU A 295 4.47 34.90 13.28
N HIS A 296 4.22 34.99 11.97
CA HIS A 296 2.91 35.21 11.36
C HIS A 296 2.28 33.92 10.75
N GLY A 297 2.95 32.77 10.90
CA GLY A 297 2.69 31.54 10.16
C GLY A 297 1.54 30.67 10.69
N ALA A 298 1.11 30.85 11.94
CA ALA A 298 0.05 30.02 12.54
C ALA A 298 -1.33 30.24 11.87
N TYR A 299 -1.65 31.50 11.52
CA TYR A 299 -2.88 31.82 10.80
C TYR A 299 -2.85 31.27 9.37
N GLY A 300 -1.72 31.46 8.67
CA GLY A 300 -1.52 30.92 7.32
C GLY A 300 -1.53 29.38 7.28
N ARG A 301 -1.04 28.70 8.31
CA ARG A 301 -1.13 27.23 8.44
C ARG A 301 -2.60 26.77 8.54
N THR A 302 -3.40 27.47 9.33
CA THR A 302 -4.83 27.14 9.53
C THR A 302 -5.62 27.35 8.25
N GLU A 303 -5.41 28.47 7.56
CA GLU A 303 -6.05 28.78 6.28
C GLU A 303 -5.73 27.73 5.20
N LYS A 304 -4.45 27.38 5.04
CA LYS A 304 -4.02 26.32 4.12
C LYS A 304 -4.65 24.97 4.49
N GLY A 305 -4.66 24.63 5.78
CA GLY A 305 -5.29 23.41 6.28
C GLY A 305 -6.80 23.36 6.01
N LEU A 306 -7.50 24.48 6.19
CA LEU A 306 -8.94 24.59 5.90
C LEU A 306 -9.22 24.42 4.41
N LYS A 307 -8.42 25.02 3.53
CA LYS A 307 -8.54 24.83 2.08
C LYS A 307 -8.39 23.36 1.69
N LEU A 308 -7.40 22.67 2.26
CA LEU A 308 -7.20 21.23 2.05
C LEU A 308 -8.36 20.40 2.60
N MET A 309 -8.89 20.74 3.77
CA MET A 309 -10.04 20.07 4.37
C MET A 309 -11.28 20.16 3.47
N LEU A 310 -11.61 21.36 2.99
CA LEU A 310 -12.76 21.58 2.11
C LEU A 310 -12.59 20.88 0.76
N SER A 311 -11.37 20.85 0.22
CA SER A 311 -11.04 20.10 -0.99
C SER A 311 -11.23 18.59 -0.79
N ALA A 312 -10.81 18.04 0.36
CA ALA A 312 -11.00 16.63 0.67
C ALA A 312 -12.49 16.29 0.82
N MET A 313 -13.26 17.11 1.55
CA MET A 313 -14.69 16.89 1.76
C MET A 313 -15.52 17.02 0.47
N SER A 314 -15.09 17.83 -0.49
CA SER A 314 -15.79 18.04 -1.76
C SER A 314 -15.37 17.07 -2.86
N PHE A 315 -14.38 16.21 -2.62
CA PHE A 315 -13.92 15.24 -3.61
C PHE A 315 -15.02 14.23 -3.98
N ASP A 316 -15.32 14.12 -5.27
CA ASP A 316 -16.37 13.25 -5.80
C ASP A 316 -15.88 11.80 -5.97
N VAL A 317 -15.96 11.05 -4.87
CA VAL A 317 -15.61 9.62 -4.84
C VAL A 317 -16.48 8.80 -5.80
N ALA A 318 -17.75 9.15 -5.97
CA ALA A 318 -18.67 8.38 -6.81
C ALA A 318 -18.26 8.45 -8.28
N SER A 319 -18.00 9.65 -8.79
CA SER A 319 -17.47 9.85 -10.15
C SER A 319 -16.10 9.22 -10.32
N TRP A 320 -15.19 9.43 -9.35
CA TRP A 320 -13.86 8.81 -9.38
C TRP A 320 -13.92 7.28 -9.46
N SER A 321 -14.79 6.64 -8.67
CA SER A 321 -14.93 5.17 -8.60
C SER A 321 -15.39 4.54 -9.91
N CYS A 322 -16.18 5.28 -10.71
CA CYS A 322 -16.65 4.83 -12.02
C CYS A 322 -15.58 5.03 -13.12
N ASN A 323 -14.67 6.00 -12.94
CA ASN A 323 -13.62 6.30 -13.89
C ASN A 323 -12.44 5.31 -13.77
N ILE A 324 -12.46 4.25 -14.59
CA ILE A 324 -11.43 3.21 -14.64
C ILE A 324 -10.72 3.10 -16.00
N GLU A 325 -11.09 3.92 -16.98
CA GLU A 325 -10.62 3.80 -18.37
C GLU A 325 -9.09 3.90 -18.49
N ASN A 326 -8.48 4.70 -17.62
CA ASN A 326 -7.04 4.95 -17.59
C ASN A 326 -6.27 4.08 -16.58
N VAL A 327 -6.95 3.15 -15.88
CA VAL A 327 -6.32 2.22 -14.95
C VAL A 327 -5.93 0.96 -15.72
N PRO A 328 -4.68 0.47 -15.67
CA PRO A 328 -4.30 -0.74 -16.39
C PRO A 328 -5.02 -1.99 -15.85
N ARG A 329 -5.32 -2.98 -16.71
CA ARG A 329 -6.16 -4.15 -16.34
C ARG A 329 -5.67 -4.93 -15.11
N GLY A 330 -4.36 -5.12 -14.96
CA GLY A 330 -3.76 -5.75 -13.75
C GLY A 330 -3.93 -4.96 -12.46
N ARG A 331 -4.43 -3.73 -12.56
CA ARG A 331 -4.54 -2.72 -11.50
C ARG A 331 -6.00 -2.28 -11.30
N GLN A 332 -6.94 -2.78 -12.12
CA GLN A 332 -8.35 -2.43 -12.07
C GLN A 332 -9.10 -3.29 -11.06
N VAL A 333 -9.55 -2.68 -9.95
CA VAL A 333 -10.66 -3.24 -9.17
C VAL A 333 -11.95 -2.97 -9.93
N THR A 334 -12.53 -4.01 -10.53
CA THR A 334 -13.68 -3.91 -11.44
C THR A 334 -15.04 -3.81 -10.73
N ASP A 335 -15.08 -4.14 -9.44
CA ASP A 335 -16.23 -3.87 -8.59
C ASP A 335 -16.24 -2.40 -8.15
N ILE A 336 -17.19 -1.65 -8.71
CA ILE A 336 -17.34 -0.22 -8.46
C ILE A 336 -17.73 0.02 -7.00
N ASN A 337 -18.51 -0.87 -6.38
CA ASN A 337 -18.92 -0.69 -4.99
C ASN A 337 -17.73 -0.82 -4.03
N SER A 338 -16.94 -1.90 -4.16
CA SER A 338 -15.67 -2.06 -3.45
C SER A 338 -14.76 -0.83 -3.60
N ARG A 339 -14.56 -0.37 -4.84
CA ARG A 339 -13.75 0.83 -5.14
C ARG A 339 -14.32 2.09 -4.50
N THR A 340 -15.63 2.26 -4.51
CA THR A 340 -16.33 3.39 -3.88
C THR A 340 -16.10 3.40 -2.37
N HIS A 341 -16.29 2.27 -1.69
CA HIS A 341 -16.01 2.18 -0.25
C HIS A 341 -14.54 2.49 0.04
N SER A 342 -13.60 1.95 -0.74
CA SER A 342 -12.17 2.26 -0.57
C SER A 342 -11.88 3.76 -0.72
N GLY A 343 -12.40 4.40 -1.77
CA GLY A 343 -12.26 5.85 -1.98
C GLY A 343 -12.78 6.69 -0.81
N TYR A 344 -13.97 6.36 -0.28
CA TYR A 344 -14.52 7.03 0.89
C TYR A 344 -13.70 6.81 2.16
N THR A 345 -13.16 5.60 2.38
CA THR A 345 -12.28 5.36 3.54
C THR A 345 -11.03 6.24 3.50
N HIS A 346 -10.37 6.36 2.34
CA HIS A 346 -9.22 7.24 2.19
C HIS A 346 -9.58 8.72 2.34
N GLN A 347 -10.68 9.17 1.74
CA GLN A 347 -11.16 10.54 1.85
C GLN A 347 -11.42 10.93 3.31
N MET A 348 -12.21 10.12 4.04
CA MET A 348 -12.58 10.41 5.43
C MET A 348 -11.38 10.32 6.37
N ALA A 349 -10.50 9.33 6.18
CA ALA A 349 -9.26 9.23 6.93
C ALA A 349 -8.32 10.42 6.66
N CYS A 350 -8.27 10.94 5.42
CA CYS A 350 -7.54 12.15 5.09
C CYS A 350 -8.11 13.38 5.81
N CYS A 351 -9.43 13.56 5.81
CA CYS A 351 -10.09 14.63 6.58
C CYS A 351 -9.74 14.55 8.08
N LEU A 352 -9.84 13.35 8.68
CA LEU A 352 -9.45 13.15 10.09
C LEU A 352 -7.96 13.46 10.30
N TYR A 353 -7.08 13.00 9.41
CA TYR A 353 -5.65 13.33 9.49
C TYR A 353 -5.41 14.85 9.51
N ILE A 354 -6.10 15.62 8.67
CA ILE A 354 -6.02 17.10 8.67
C ILE A 354 -6.43 17.69 10.02
N LEU A 355 -7.53 17.22 10.61
CA LEU A 355 -8.00 17.71 11.91
C LEU A 355 -6.97 17.46 13.03
N TYR A 356 -6.23 16.36 12.98
CA TYR A 356 -5.23 16.05 14.00
C TYR A 356 -3.89 16.71 13.73
N ALA A 357 -3.53 16.85 12.46
CA ALA A 357 -2.33 17.54 12.04
C ALA A 357 -2.43 19.05 12.31
N ILE A 358 -3.59 19.65 12.05
CA ILE A 358 -3.84 21.10 12.14
C ILE A 358 -5.12 21.34 12.96
N PRO A 359 -5.07 21.19 14.30
CA PRO A 359 -6.26 21.24 15.15
C PRO A 359 -7.11 22.51 15.04
N SER A 360 -6.50 23.65 14.71
CA SER A 360 -7.18 24.93 14.53
C SER A 360 -8.20 24.94 13.38
N VAL A 361 -8.13 24.01 12.44
CA VAL A 361 -9.13 23.86 11.36
C VAL A 361 -10.52 23.56 11.93
N ARG A 362 -10.62 22.88 13.08
CA ARG A 362 -11.91 22.56 13.74
C ARG A 362 -12.78 23.80 13.98
N ASN A 363 -12.16 24.94 14.28
CA ASN A 363 -12.86 26.19 14.62
C ASN A 363 -13.68 26.77 13.45
N PHE A 364 -13.46 26.27 12.23
CA PHE A 364 -14.09 26.77 11.01
C PHE A 364 -15.06 25.76 10.38
N LEU A 365 -15.28 24.61 11.05
CA LEU A 365 -16.16 23.56 10.56
C LEU A 365 -17.46 23.53 11.37
N PRO A 366 -18.56 23.05 10.77
CA PRO A 366 -19.80 22.81 11.51
C PRO A 366 -19.58 21.86 12.69
N GLU A 367 -20.31 22.07 13.78
CA GLU A 367 -20.36 21.12 14.89
C GLU A 367 -20.78 19.73 14.41
N GLY A 368 -20.20 18.67 14.97
CA GLY A 368 -20.50 17.30 14.57
C GLY A 368 -19.72 16.76 13.36
N THR A 369 -18.93 17.61 12.67
CA THR A 369 -18.19 17.20 11.45
C THR A 369 -17.25 16.03 11.73
N GLU A 370 -16.47 16.08 12.82
CA GLU A 370 -15.52 15.02 13.19
C GLU A 370 -16.24 13.70 13.48
N GLN A 371 -17.34 13.74 14.24
CA GLN A 371 -18.15 12.56 14.56
C GLN A 371 -18.78 11.95 13.30
N GLY A 372 -19.23 12.79 12.36
CA GLY A 372 -19.74 12.33 11.06
C GLY A 372 -18.67 11.62 10.23
N LEU A 373 -17.45 12.18 10.19
CA LEU A 373 -16.31 11.56 9.50
C LEU A 373 -15.91 10.22 10.14
N GLU A 374 -15.87 10.14 11.47
CA GLU A 374 -15.60 8.89 12.20
C GLU A 374 -16.64 7.81 11.90
N ALA A 375 -17.93 8.16 12.03
CA ALA A 375 -19.02 7.22 11.78
C ALA A 375 -19.04 6.73 10.33
N GLY A 376 -18.82 7.64 9.38
CA GLY A 376 -18.71 7.32 7.95
C GLY A 376 -17.52 6.41 7.66
N LEU A 377 -16.33 6.74 8.18
CA LEU A 377 -15.12 5.93 7.98
C LEU A 377 -15.34 4.50 8.47
N MET A 378 -15.92 4.34 9.65
CA MET A 378 -16.26 3.02 10.21
C MET A 378 -17.29 2.28 9.35
N CYS A 379 -18.28 2.97 8.79
CA CYS A 379 -19.28 2.38 7.90
C CYS A 379 -18.65 1.83 6.61
N HIS A 380 -17.80 2.62 5.95
CA HIS A 380 -17.14 2.17 4.72
C HIS A 380 -16.10 1.07 5.00
N LEU A 381 -15.33 1.15 6.09
CA LEU A 381 -14.41 0.08 6.50
C LEU A 381 -15.15 -1.24 6.73
N ARG A 382 -16.32 -1.22 7.38
CA ARG A 382 -17.16 -2.42 7.59
C ARG A 382 -17.72 -3.02 6.31
N SER A 383 -17.84 -2.23 5.25
CA SER A 383 -18.37 -2.67 3.96
C SER A 383 -17.31 -3.40 3.12
N ILE A 384 -16.03 -3.20 3.42
CA ILE A 384 -14.90 -3.90 2.78
C ILE A 384 -14.64 -5.19 3.57
N THR A 385 -15.11 -6.32 3.03
CA THR A 385 -14.95 -7.67 3.62
C THR A 385 -13.55 -8.23 3.39
N ASP A 386 -13.24 -9.40 3.95
CA ASP A 386 -11.89 -9.99 3.89
C ASP A 386 -11.54 -10.52 2.49
N GLU A 387 -12.57 -10.87 1.72
CA GLU A 387 -12.48 -11.33 0.33
C GLU A 387 -12.38 -10.17 -0.66
N ASP A 388 -12.59 -8.93 -0.19
CA ASP A 388 -12.50 -7.74 -1.02
C ASP A 388 -11.01 -7.47 -1.37
N PRO A 389 -10.65 -7.27 -2.66
CA PRO A 389 -9.28 -6.93 -3.06
C PRO A 389 -8.70 -5.69 -2.35
N ASN A 390 -9.56 -4.74 -1.95
CA ASN A 390 -9.18 -3.52 -1.22
C ASN A 390 -9.04 -3.72 0.29
N PHE A 391 -9.30 -4.93 0.80
CA PHE A 391 -9.14 -5.22 2.23
C PHE A 391 -7.70 -4.96 2.68
N LYS A 392 -6.73 -5.54 1.98
CA LYS A 392 -5.29 -5.37 2.28
C LYS A 392 -4.77 -3.95 2.02
N THR A 393 -5.47 -3.11 1.26
CA THR A 393 -5.04 -1.74 0.93
C THR A 393 -5.60 -0.71 1.89
N SER A 394 -6.59 -1.09 2.70
CA SER A 394 -7.25 -0.22 3.67
C SER A 394 -6.51 -0.12 5.02
N PHE A 395 -5.23 -0.50 5.11
CA PHE A 395 -4.46 -0.45 6.37
C PHE A 395 -4.34 0.96 6.93
N TRP A 396 -3.99 1.95 6.11
CA TRP A 396 -3.81 3.33 6.56
C TRP A 396 -5.13 3.94 7.05
N PRO A 397 -6.26 3.86 6.31
CA PRO A 397 -7.56 4.30 6.86
C PRO A 397 -7.99 3.55 8.12
N THR A 398 -7.68 2.25 8.22
CA THR A 398 -7.97 1.44 9.42
C THR A 398 -7.15 1.93 10.61
N PHE A 399 -5.87 2.25 10.41
CA PHE A 399 -5.01 2.82 11.44
C PHE A 399 -5.52 4.18 11.89
N ILE A 400 -5.88 5.09 10.96
CA ILE A 400 -6.44 6.40 11.31
C ILE A 400 -7.72 6.26 12.14
N ALA A 401 -8.64 5.38 11.76
CA ALA A 401 -9.83 5.08 12.56
C ALA A 401 -9.47 4.60 13.97
N GLY A 402 -8.44 3.76 14.09
CA GLY A 402 -7.96 3.20 15.36
C GLY A 402 -7.34 4.24 16.26
N ALA A 403 -6.43 5.04 15.69
CA ALA A 403 -5.72 6.10 16.38
C ALA A 403 -6.70 7.19 16.83
N GLN A 404 -7.79 7.36 16.10
CA GLN A 404 -8.84 8.32 16.42
C GLN A 404 -9.74 7.87 17.56
N THR A 405 -10.23 6.63 17.50
CA THR A 405 -11.34 6.21 18.34
C THR A 405 -11.01 6.16 19.83
N ARG A 406 -11.94 6.65 20.64
CA ARG A 406 -11.96 6.50 22.11
C ARG A 406 -12.91 5.39 22.56
N ASN A 407 -13.68 4.79 21.65
CA ASN A 407 -14.67 3.80 21.98
C ASN A 407 -14.04 2.40 22.04
N ALA A 408 -14.08 1.77 23.22
CA ALA A 408 -13.46 0.45 23.44
C ALA A 408 -13.97 -0.64 22.47
N HIS A 409 -15.26 -0.64 22.10
CA HIS A 409 -15.80 -1.60 21.14
C HIS A 409 -15.24 -1.36 19.73
N GLN A 410 -15.04 -0.10 19.33
CA GLN A 410 -14.41 0.22 18.05
C GLN A 410 -12.92 -0.16 18.07
N GLN A 411 -12.20 0.10 19.17
CA GLN A 411 -10.80 -0.32 19.33
C GLN A 411 -10.64 -1.84 19.17
N ILE A 412 -11.53 -2.63 19.79
CA ILE A 412 -11.57 -4.09 19.64
C ILE A 412 -11.80 -4.47 18.17
N TRP A 413 -12.80 -3.87 17.51
CA TRP A 413 -13.11 -4.17 16.12
C TRP A 413 -11.97 -3.82 15.15
N ILE A 414 -11.31 -2.67 15.36
CA ILE A 414 -10.20 -2.21 14.54
C ILE A 414 -8.99 -3.13 14.72
N LYS A 415 -8.68 -3.47 15.97
CA LYS A 415 -7.62 -4.44 16.27
C LYS A 415 -7.89 -5.79 15.59
N ASP A 416 -9.11 -6.32 15.71
CA ASP A 416 -9.51 -7.55 15.02
C ASP A 416 -9.36 -7.44 13.49
N ARG A 417 -9.82 -6.34 12.89
CA ARG A 417 -9.66 -6.09 11.46
C ARG A 417 -8.19 -6.08 11.04
N MET A 418 -7.32 -5.38 11.76
CA MET A 418 -5.88 -5.33 11.42
C MET A 418 -5.20 -6.69 11.59
N ILE A 419 -5.61 -7.51 12.56
CA ILE A 419 -5.13 -8.90 12.69
C ILE A 419 -5.56 -9.74 11.49
N ARG A 420 -6.79 -9.57 11.00
CA ARG A 420 -7.27 -10.24 9.79
C ARG A 420 -6.52 -9.76 8.54
N GLN A 421 -6.23 -8.46 8.43
CA GLN A 421 -5.36 -7.91 7.38
C GLN A 421 -3.96 -8.54 7.44
N LEU A 422 -3.37 -8.62 8.63
CA LEU A 422 -2.06 -9.22 8.84
C LEU A 422 -2.01 -10.70 8.45
N ARG A 423 -3.08 -11.46 8.67
CA ARG A 423 -3.16 -12.87 8.25
C ARG A 423 -3.17 -13.03 6.74
N LEU A 424 -3.82 -12.10 6.03
CA LEU A 424 -3.89 -12.11 4.56
C LEU A 424 -2.66 -11.47 3.91
N PHE A 425 -2.01 -10.55 4.62
CA PHE A 425 -0.88 -9.75 4.17
C PHE A 425 0.11 -9.64 5.31
N PRO A 426 1.00 -10.64 5.52
CA PRO A 426 1.87 -10.77 6.68
C PRO A 426 3.09 -9.86 6.57
N TRP A 427 2.82 -8.58 6.40
CA TRP A 427 3.82 -7.52 6.37
C TRP A 427 4.03 -7.00 7.78
N GLY A 428 5.29 -6.90 8.16
CA GLY A 428 5.74 -6.60 9.50
C GLY A 428 5.21 -5.27 10.03
N PHE A 429 5.02 -4.27 9.16
CA PHE A 429 4.47 -2.97 9.55
C PHE A 429 3.06 -3.09 10.17
N LEU A 430 2.26 -4.11 9.83
CA LEU A 430 0.95 -4.30 10.47
C LEU A 430 1.08 -4.77 11.92
N TYR A 431 2.13 -5.53 12.27
CA TYR A 431 2.41 -5.83 13.69
C TYR A 431 2.69 -4.53 14.44
N THR A 432 3.55 -3.70 13.85
CA THR A 432 3.91 -2.39 14.37
C THR A 432 2.68 -1.52 14.54
N ALA A 433 1.79 -1.48 13.56
CA ALA A 433 0.57 -0.69 13.60
C ALA A 433 -0.37 -1.07 14.74
N ILE A 434 -0.57 -2.38 14.93
CA ILE A 434 -1.40 -2.89 16.04
C ILE A 434 -0.79 -2.49 17.38
N GLU A 435 0.51 -2.71 17.58
CA GLU A 435 1.21 -2.35 18.82
C GLU A 435 1.15 -0.85 19.09
N THR A 436 1.30 -0.04 18.04
CA THR A 436 1.20 1.42 18.10
C THR A 436 -0.19 1.90 18.48
N LEU A 437 -1.25 1.28 17.95
CA LEU A 437 -2.62 1.58 18.37
C LEU A 437 -2.82 1.30 19.86
N GLN A 438 -2.30 0.18 20.36
CA GLN A 438 -2.38 -0.16 21.78
C GLN A 438 -1.67 0.90 22.64
N LEU A 439 -0.46 1.32 22.23
CA LEU A 439 0.27 2.39 22.90
C LEU A 439 -0.51 3.71 22.92
N ILE A 440 -1.12 4.11 21.80
CA ILE A 440 -1.96 5.31 21.72
C ILE A 440 -3.13 5.22 22.69
N TRP A 441 -3.82 4.07 22.74
CA TRP A 441 -4.96 3.88 23.63
C TRP A 441 -4.55 3.91 25.10
N GLU A 442 -3.44 3.27 25.45
CA GLU A 442 -2.90 3.26 26.81
C GLU A 442 -2.44 4.66 27.26
N GLN A 443 -1.70 5.39 26.44
CA GLN A 443 -1.24 6.73 26.78
C GLN A 443 -2.39 7.71 26.95
N ARG A 444 -3.46 7.59 26.15
CA ARG A 444 -4.63 8.47 26.26
C ARG A 444 -5.49 8.22 27.50
N ILE A 445 -5.37 7.06 28.15
CA ILE A 445 -5.97 6.83 29.47
C ILE A 445 -5.29 7.74 30.52
N VAL A 446 -3.98 7.94 30.39
CA VAL A 446 -3.16 8.75 31.31
C VAL A 446 -3.17 10.24 30.93
N GLN A 447 -3.15 10.55 29.63
CA GLN A 447 -3.02 11.89 29.07
C GLN A 447 -4.16 12.16 28.06
N SER A 448 -5.36 12.45 28.58
CA SER A 448 -6.58 12.62 27.77
C SER A 448 -6.51 13.74 26.73
N GLU A 449 -5.67 14.74 26.97
CA GLU A 449 -5.55 15.94 26.14
C GLU A 449 -4.61 15.73 24.94
N LEU A 450 -3.77 14.69 24.94
CA LEU A 450 -2.86 14.45 23.83
C LEU A 450 -3.59 13.89 22.61
N ASN A 451 -3.34 14.52 21.48
CA ASN A 451 -3.76 14.00 20.20
C ASN A 451 -2.84 12.82 19.79
N TRP A 452 -3.32 11.90 18.94
CA TRP A 452 -2.57 10.67 18.65
C TRP A 452 -1.31 10.94 17.82
N LEU A 453 -1.32 11.96 16.96
CA LEU A 453 -0.14 12.37 16.19
C LEU A 453 0.96 12.92 17.10
N GLN A 454 0.62 13.61 18.18
CA GLN A 454 1.59 14.07 19.19
C GLN A 454 2.23 12.90 19.92
N ILE A 455 1.45 11.86 20.24
CA ILE A 455 1.97 10.62 20.85
C ILE A 455 2.96 9.92 19.89
N LEU A 456 2.60 9.81 18.62
CA LEU A 456 3.44 9.15 17.61
C LEU A 456 4.72 9.90 17.27
N ARG A 457 4.72 11.23 17.36
CA ARG A 457 5.88 12.06 17.05
C ARG A 457 6.87 12.17 18.21
N ASN A 458 6.60 11.50 19.32
CA ASN A 458 7.57 11.40 20.40
C ASN A 458 8.81 10.60 19.89
N PRO A 459 10.04 11.14 20.00
CA PRO A 459 11.25 10.53 19.46
C PRO A 459 11.57 9.13 20.00
N GLU A 460 10.97 8.69 21.10
CA GLU A 460 11.09 7.32 21.60
C GLU A 460 10.33 6.29 20.74
N VAL A 461 9.55 6.75 19.76
CA VAL A 461 8.62 5.96 18.95
C VAL A 461 8.87 6.27 17.46
N SER A 462 9.76 5.52 16.79
CA SER A 462 10.11 5.73 15.37
C SER A 462 9.54 4.63 14.46
N PHE A 463 8.76 5.03 13.44
CA PHE A 463 8.10 4.13 12.47
C PHE A 463 8.33 4.56 11.02
N LEU A 464 8.30 3.61 10.08
CA LEU A 464 8.33 3.83 8.63
C LEU A 464 6.94 4.12 8.08
N ILE A 465 6.00 3.24 8.36
CA ILE A 465 4.58 3.33 8.01
C ILE A 465 3.81 2.64 9.13
N VAL A 466 2.59 3.11 9.38
CA VAL A 466 1.62 2.50 10.27
C VAL A 466 0.39 2.07 9.48
#